data_AF-A0A359CDH3-F1
#
_entry.id   AF-A0A359CDH3-F1
#
_cell.length_a   1.000
_cell.length_b   1.000
_cell.length_c   1.000
_cell.angle_alpha   90.00
_cell.angle_beta   90.00
_cell.angle_gamma   90.00
#
_symmetry.space_group_name_H-M   'P 1'
#
loop_
_entity.id
_entity.type
_entity.pdbx_description
1 polymer ?
#
loop_
_entity_poly.entity_id
_entity_poly.type
_entity_poly.pdbx_seq_one_letter_code
_entity_poly.pdbx_strand_id
1 'polypeptide(L)' 'MTGLHSPWGLLGEIMKERGYTHDYVLWGVSWINLLMERADAPRYTKKQFAPFVDGAGGLKQRLRR' A
#
# COMPACT_ATOMS: atom_id res chain seq x y z
N MET A 1 6.55 -0.93 0.34
CA MET A 1 6.59 -2.18 1.12
C MET A 1 7.21 -3.25 0.23
N THR A 2 8.51 -3.47 0.37
CA THR A 2 9.25 -4.49 -0.38
C THR A 2 9.09 -5.80 0.41
N GLY A 3 8.19 -6.70 -0.01
CA GLY A 3 8.06 -8.03 0.61
C GLY A 3 6.67 -8.67 0.67
N LEU A 4 5.57 -7.94 0.41
CA LEU A 4 4.21 -8.50 0.43
C LEU A 4 3.75 -9.01 -0.95
N HIS A 5 4.52 -9.92 -1.57
CA HIS A 5 4.09 -10.60 -2.81
C HIS A 5 3.65 -12.05 -2.58
N SER A 6 3.80 -12.57 -1.36
CA SER A 6 3.31 -13.90 -1.00
C SER A 6 1.83 -13.84 -0.62
N PRO A 7 1.00 -14.83 -1.02
CA PRO A 7 -0.37 -14.99 -0.56
C PRO A 7 -0.51 -14.96 0.97
N TRP A 8 0.47 -15.50 1.69
CA TRP A 8 0.49 -15.48 3.17
C TRP A 8 0.77 -14.09 3.74
N GLY A 9 1.56 -13.26 3.05
CA GLY A 9 1.77 -11.87 3.42
C GLY A 9 0.51 -11.05 3.26
N LEU A 10 -0.22 -11.27 2.16
CA LEU A 10 -1.51 -10.65 1.89
C LEU A 10 -2.54 -11.00 2.99
N LEU A 11 -2.62 -12.28 3.37
CA LEU A 11 -3.46 -12.76 4.47
C LEU A 11 -3.15 -12.03 5.78
N GLY A 12 -1.86 -11.97 6.15
CA GLY A 12 -1.44 -11.28 7.37
C GLY A 12 -1.80 -9.80 7.38
N GLU A 13 -1.76 -9.13 6.23
CA GLU A 13 -2.18 -7.73 6.10
C GLU A 13 -3.70 -7.57 6.27
N ILE A 14 -4.50 -8.41 5.60
CA ILE A 14 -5.97 -8.39 5.72
C ILE A 14 -6.39 -8.63 7.17
N MET A 15 -5.79 -9.62 7.83
CA MET A 15 -6.03 -9.91 9.24
C MET A 15 -5.67 -8.72 10.13
N LYS A 16 -4.53 -8.08 9.88
CA LYS A 16 -4.05 -6.94 10.68
C LYS A 16 -4.92 -5.68 10.50
N GLU A 17 -5.36 -5.40 9.28
CA GLU A 17 -6.16 -4.19 8.99
C GLU A 17 -7.58 -4.29 9.53
N ARG A 18 -8.17 -5.50 9.57
CA ARG A 18 -9.58 -5.70 9.91
C ARG A 18 -9.83 -6.43 11.23
N GLY A 19 -8.79 -6.99 11.84
CA GLY A 19 -8.91 -7.79 13.05
C GLY A 19 -9.56 -9.16 12.81
N TYR A 20 -9.52 -9.68 11.59
CA TYR A 20 -10.09 -10.99 11.25
C TYR A 20 -9.21 -12.14 11.73
N THR A 21 -9.85 -13.24 12.11
CA THR A 21 -9.16 -14.48 12.45
C THR A 21 -8.70 -15.19 11.18
N HIS A 22 -7.64 -15.98 11.29
CA HIS A 22 -7.09 -16.73 10.16
C HIS A 22 -8.12 -17.67 9.53
N ASP A 23 -8.90 -18.36 10.37
CA ASP A 23 -9.97 -19.27 9.95
C ASP A 23 -11.07 -18.55 9.16
N TYR A 24 -11.48 -17.36 9.64
CA TYR A 24 -12.48 -16.56 8.96
C TYR A 24 -12.02 -16.09 7.58
N VAL A 25 -10.76 -15.68 7.43
CA VAL A 25 -10.23 -15.23 6.13
C VAL A 25 -10.09 -16.39 5.15
N LEU A 26 -9.74 -17.59 5.61
CA LEU A 26 -9.61 -18.76 4.73
C LEU A 26 -10.96 -19.37 4.33
N TRP A 27 -11.89 -19.49 5.28
CA TRP A 27 -13.08 -20.33 5.13
C TRP A 27 -14.41 -19.60 5.39
N GLY A 28 -14.38 -18.47 6.09
CA GLY A 28 -15.59 -17.74 6.52
C GLY A 28 -16.04 -16.63 5.56
N VAL A 29 -15.22 -16.26 4.58
CA VAL A 29 -15.52 -15.16 3.65
C VAL A 29 -15.05 -15.47 2.22
N SER A 30 -15.79 -14.93 1.25
CA SER A 30 -15.39 -15.00 -0.16
C SER A 30 -14.12 -14.18 -0.40
N TRP A 31 -13.09 -14.83 -0.92
CA TRP A 31 -11.83 -14.18 -1.29
C TRP A 31 -12.02 -13.12 -2.38
N ILE A 32 -12.97 -13.31 -3.28
CA ILE A 32 -13.29 -12.32 -4.32
C ILE A 32 -13.79 -11.03 -3.67
N ASN A 33 -14.64 -11.13 -2.65
CA ASN A 33 -15.17 -9.96 -1.95
C ASN A 33 -14.06 -9.21 -1.21
N LEU A 34 -13.15 -9.92 -0.53
CA LEU A 34 -12.00 -9.30 0.13
C LEU A 34 -11.10 -8.56 -0.85
N LEU A 35 -10.86 -9.14 -2.03
CA LEU A 35 -10.03 -8.51 -3.06
C LEU A 35 -10.72 -7.29 -3.69
N MET A 36 -12.03 -7.38 -3.96
CA MET A 36 -12.83 -6.25 -4.45
C MET A 36 -12.87 -5.12 -3.45
N GLU A 37 -13.14 -5.43 -2.18
CA GLU A 37 -13.15 -4.44 -1.11
C GLU A 37 -11.80 -3.75 -0.96
N ARG A 38 -10.70 -4.51 -1.05
CA ARG A 38 -9.35 -3.96 -1.03
C ARG A 38 -9.05 -3.08 -2.25
N ALA A 39 -9.63 -3.39 -3.40
CA ALA A 39 -9.48 -2.59 -4.61
C ALA A 39 -10.19 -1.23 -4.47
N ASP A 40 -11.34 -1.20 -3.81
CA ASP A 40 -12.13 0.01 -3.55
C ASP A 40 -11.60 0.83 -2.37
N ALA A 41 -10.83 0.22 -1.45
CA ALA A 41 -10.32 0.90 -0.27
C ALA A 41 -9.42 2.12 -0.62
N PRO A 42 -9.59 3.26 0.10
CA PRO A 42 -8.81 4.46 -0.16
C PRO A 42 -7.32 4.23 0.15
N ARG A 43 -6.46 4.58 -0.80
CA ARG A 43 -5.00 4.48 -0.66
C ARG A 43 -4.42 5.79 -0.15
N TYR A 44 -4.07 5.84 1.14
CA TYR A 44 -3.39 7.00 1.71
C TYR A 44 -1.90 6.98 1.38
N THR A 45 -1.48 7.82 0.43
CA THR A 45 -0.05 8.03 0.14
C THR A 45 0.47 9.19 0.98
N LYS A 46 1.60 9.01 1.67
CA LYS A 46 2.30 10.15 2.29
C LYS A 46 2.73 11.10 1.19
N LYS A 47 2.38 12.39 1.32
CA LYS A 47 2.84 13.44 0.41
C LYS A 47 4.36 13.45 0.47
N GLN A 48 5.01 13.09 -0.64
CA GLN A 48 6.46 13.22 -0.72
C GLN A 48 6.77 14.71 -0.60
N PHE A 49 7.65 15.06 0.34
CA PHE A 49 8.11 16.43 0.49
C PHE A 49 8.94 16.74 -0.76
N ALA A 50 8.31 17.40 -1.73
CA ALA A 50 9.03 17.95 -2.85
C ALA A 50 10.01 18.97 -2.25
N PRO A 51 11.32 18.77 -2.39
CA PRO A 51 12.27 19.70 -1.85
C PRO A 51 12.03 21.04 -2.52
N PHE A 52 11.79 22.06 -1.71
CA PHE A 52 11.68 23.42 -2.20
C PHE A 52 13.02 23.79 -2.83
N VAL A 53 13.00 24.09 -4.13
CA VAL A 53 14.18 24.53 -4.86
C VAL A 53 13.95 25.99 -5.18
N ASP A 54 14.79 26.85 -4.61
CA ASP A 54 14.81 28.28 -4.91
C ASP A 54 15.23 28.51 -6.36
N GLY A 55 14.24 28.55 -7.25
CA GLY A 55 14.39 28.94 -8.65
C GLY A 55 14.93 27.86 -9.61
N ALA A 56 14.97 28.23 -10.90
CA ALA A 56 15.26 27.32 -12.01
C ALA A 56 16.69 26.73 -12.00
N GLY A 57 17.64 27.38 -11.30
CA GLY A 57 19.03 26.94 -11.21
C GLY A 57 19.20 25.64 -10.43
N GLY A 58 18.53 25.50 -9.27
CA GLY A 58 18.66 24.30 -8.42
C GLY A 58 17.98 23.06 -9.01
N LEU A 59 16.99 23.24 -9.90
CA LEU A 59 16.27 22.13 -10.54
C LEU A 59 17.20 21.40 -11.53
N LYS A 60 17.98 22.16 -12.31
CA LYS A 60 18.97 21.61 -13.25
C LYS A 60 20.06 20.81 -12.56
N GLN A 61 20.48 21.22 -11.36
CA GLN A 61 21.52 20.53 -10.59
C GLN A 61 21.02 19.19 -10.02
N ARG A 62 19.73 19.08 -9.68
CA ARG A 62 19.10 17.83 -9.24
C ARG A 62 18.81 16.84 -10.37
N LEU A 63 18.42 17.34 -11.55
CA LEU A 63 18.11 16.52 -12.73
C LEU A 63 19.35 15.94 -13.42
N ARG A 64 20.55 16.43 -13.09
CA ARG A 64 21.82 15.98 -13.69
C ARG A 64 22.48 14.82 -12.90
N ARG A 65 21.73 14.18 -12.00
CA ARG A 65 22.15 13.05 -11.18
C ARG A 65 21.52 11.77 -11.69
#